data_AF-A0A962WM34-F1
#
_entry.id   AF-A0A962WM34-F1
#
_cell.length_a   1.000
_cell.length_b   1.000
_cell.length_c   1.000
_cell.angle_alpha   90.00
_cell.angle_beta   90.00
_cell.angle_gamma   90.00
#
_symmetry.space_group_name_H-M   'P 1'
#
loop_
_entity.id
_entity.type
_entity.pdbx_description
1 polymer ?
#
loop_
_entity_poly.entity_id
_entity_poly.type
_entity_poly.pdbx_seq_one_letter_code
_entity_poly.pdbx_strand_id
1 'polypeptide(L)'
;MTTVLDHLGVVCNQCGRCCVQAGGSLPASAADYQRWLGAGAAGRSILEWTAREACRGSSERHHARSDQLWYEPGSGRPWSGACPWVREPVPGRFECGIYPLRPDACREFPSFHEQVVRFCVPGGIDIDE
;
A
#
# COMPACT_ATOMS: atom_id res chain seq x y z
N MET A 1 20.91 12.57 4.70
CA MET A 1 19.97 11.45 4.93
C MET A 1 18.90 11.54 3.85
N THR A 2 19.22 11.12 2.63
CA THR A 2 18.33 11.25 1.48
C THR A 2 18.06 9.84 0.98
N THR A 3 16.97 9.25 1.47
CA THR A 3 16.59 7.90 1.09
C THR A 3 15.94 7.97 -0.28
N VAL A 4 16.78 7.77 -1.29
CA VAL A 4 16.40 7.57 -2.68
C VAL A 4 15.53 6.31 -2.75
N LEU A 5 14.29 6.46 -3.18
CA LEU A 5 13.53 5.57 -4.07
C LEU A 5 12.25 6.32 -4.46
N ASP A 6 12.48 7.43 -5.17
CA ASP A 6 11.51 8.33 -5.76
C ASP A 6 11.88 8.36 -7.25
N HIS A 7 11.58 7.32 -8.01
CA HIS A 7 12.07 7.22 -9.40
C HIS A 7 11.47 8.29 -10.34
N LEU A 8 10.55 9.13 -9.84
CA LEU A 8 10.07 10.36 -10.50
C LEU A 8 10.15 11.61 -9.58
N GLY A 9 10.77 11.55 -8.40
CA GLY A 9 10.86 12.70 -7.48
C GLY A 9 9.53 13.14 -6.85
N VAL A 10 8.56 12.22 -6.73
CA VAL A 10 7.17 12.54 -6.33
C VAL A 10 7.00 12.32 -4.83
N VAL A 11 7.24 13.39 -4.07
CA VAL A 11 6.96 13.38 -2.64
C VAL A 11 5.44 13.29 -2.40
N CYS A 12 5.03 12.40 -1.49
CA CYS A 12 3.64 12.28 -1.09
C CYS A 12 3.10 13.62 -0.57
N ASN A 13 2.07 14.17 -1.23
CA ASN A 13 1.40 15.41 -0.85
C ASN A 13 0.19 15.21 0.09
N GLN A 14 0.00 13.99 0.60
CA GLN A 14 -1.10 13.61 1.51
C GLN A 14 -2.51 13.77 0.92
N CYS A 15 -2.69 13.80 -0.41
CA CYS A 15 -4.01 13.84 -1.05
C CYS A 15 -4.85 12.56 -0.85
N GLY A 16 -4.24 11.46 -0.41
CA GLY A 16 -4.91 10.18 -0.14
C GLY A 16 -5.27 9.34 -1.37
N ARG A 17 -5.10 9.86 -2.59
CA ARG A 17 -5.55 9.21 -3.83
C ARG A 17 -4.96 7.81 -4.02
N CYS A 18 -3.66 7.64 -3.83
CA CYS A 18 -3.00 6.34 -3.88
C CYS A 18 -3.48 5.40 -2.76
N CYS A 19 -3.65 5.90 -1.53
CA CYS A 19 -4.05 5.10 -0.38
C CYS A 19 -5.51 4.63 -0.45
N VAL A 20 -6.41 5.48 -0.91
CA VAL A 20 -7.86 5.23 -0.93
C VAL A 20 -8.27 4.48 -2.20
N GLN A 21 -7.71 4.83 -3.36
CA GLN A 21 -8.13 4.21 -4.63
C GLN A 21 -7.42 2.90 -4.92
N ALA A 22 -6.14 2.78 -4.56
CA ALA A 22 -5.32 1.61 -4.91
C ALA A 22 -4.84 0.83 -3.67
N GLY A 23 -4.57 1.52 -2.56
CA GLY A 23 -3.91 0.92 -1.40
C GLY A 23 -4.61 -0.28 -0.76
N GLY A 24 -5.90 -0.52 -1.06
CA GLY A 24 -6.66 -1.68 -0.58
C GLY A 24 -6.60 -2.92 -1.48
N SER A 25 -6.09 -2.81 -2.71
CA SER A 25 -6.19 -3.85 -3.74
C SER A 25 -4.87 -4.17 -4.45
N LEU A 26 -3.78 -3.50 -4.08
CA LEU A 26 -2.46 -3.70 -4.69
C LEU A 26 -1.76 -4.97 -4.18
N PRO A 27 -0.90 -5.59 -5.00
CA PRO A 27 -0.16 -6.78 -4.61
C PRO A 27 1.05 -6.50 -3.73
N ALA A 28 1.46 -7.53 -2.98
CA ALA A 28 2.75 -7.61 -2.32
C ALA A 28 3.71 -8.49 -3.11
N SER A 29 4.94 -8.01 -3.31
CA SER A 29 6.05 -8.77 -3.89
C SER A 29 6.67 -9.71 -2.87
N ALA A 30 7.45 -10.70 -3.30
CA ALA A 30 8.26 -11.51 -2.37
C ALA A 30 9.24 -10.65 -1.56
N ALA A 31 9.74 -9.56 -2.13
CA ALA A 31 10.64 -8.63 -1.45
C ALA A 31 9.93 -7.82 -0.35
N ASP A 32 8.63 -7.53 -0.51
CA ASP A 32 7.81 -6.93 0.55
C ASP A 32 7.81 -7.77 1.81
N TYR A 33 7.52 -9.08 1.67
CA TYR A 33 7.53 -10.00 2.80
C TYR A 33 8.89 -10.06 3.48
N GLN A 34 10.00 -10.11 2.72
CA GLN A 34 11.35 -10.12 3.30
C GLN A 34 11.64 -8.83 4.10
N ARG A 35 11.23 -7.67 3.57
CA ARG A 35 11.37 -6.39 4.29
C ARG A 35 10.54 -6.36 5.57
N TRP A 36 9.30 -6.84 5.54
CA TRP A 36 8.44 -6.85 6.73
C TRP A 36 8.95 -7.82 7.80
N LEU A 37 9.48 -8.98 7.42
CA LEU A 37 10.13 -9.90 8.35
C LEU A 37 11.33 -9.24 9.07
N GLY A 38 12.10 -8.42 8.36
CA GLY A 38 13.24 -7.68 8.93
C GLY A 38 12.87 -6.43 9.75
N ALA A 39 11.63 -5.94 9.66
CA ALA A 39 11.22 -4.66 10.24
C ALA A 39 10.70 -4.74 11.69
N GLY A 40 10.89 -5.87 12.37
CA GLY A 40 10.53 -6.04 13.78
C GLY A 40 9.02 -5.93 14.02
N ALA A 41 8.61 -5.22 15.09
CA ALA A 41 7.21 -5.12 15.48
C ALA A 41 6.32 -4.48 14.40
N ALA A 42 6.80 -3.40 13.76
CA ALA A 42 6.05 -2.72 12.70
C ALA A 42 5.81 -3.65 11.50
N GLY A 43 6.81 -4.43 11.11
CA GLY A 43 6.67 -5.41 10.04
C GLY A 43 5.74 -6.58 10.38
N ARG A 44 5.77 -7.06 11.63
CA ARG A 44 4.83 -8.09 12.10
C ARG A 44 3.38 -7.64 12.00
N SER A 45 3.08 -6.40 12.38
CA SER A 45 1.74 -5.84 12.23
C SER A 45 1.28 -5.80 10.77
N ILE A 46 2.18 -5.62 9.80
CA ILE A 46 1.82 -5.70 8.37
C ILE A 46 1.55 -7.15 7.95
N LEU A 47 2.41 -8.08 8.38
CA LEU A 47 2.30 -9.50 8.04
C LEU A 47 0.97 -10.11 8.52
N GLU A 48 0.45 -9.70 9.68
CA GLU A 48 -0.87 -10.12 10.21
C GLU A 48 -2.03 -9.84 9.25
N TRP A 49 -1.90 -8.82 8.40
CA TRP A 49 -2.90 -8.43 7.40
C TRP A 49 -2.67 -9.08 6.02
N THR A 50 -1.71 -10.00 5.91
CA THR A 50 -1.43 -10.73 4.66
C THR A 50 -2.05 -12.11 4.68
N ALA A 51 -2.44 -12.63 3.52
CA ALA A 51 -3.01 -13.98 3.38
C ALA A 51 -2.16 -15.06 4.07
N ARG A 52 -0.83 -14.92 3.98
CA ARG A 52 0.14 -15.89 4.50
C ARG A 52 0.00 -16.14 5.99
N GLU A 53 -0.18 -15.08 6.78
CA GLU A 53 -0.37 -15.21 8.24
C GLU A 53 -1.86 -15.31 8.59
N ALA A 54 -2.75 -14.60 7.89
CA ALA A 54 -4.19 -14.66 8.13
C ALA A 54 -4.79 -16.06 7.89
N CYS A 55 -4.20 -16.85 7.00
CA CYS A 55 -4.61 -18.24 6.71
C CYS A 55 -3.70 -19.30 7.37
N ARG A 56 -2.78 -18.91 8.26
CA ARG A 56 -1.87 -19.84 8.91
C ARG A 56 -2.66 -20.83 9.80
N GLY A 57 -2.82 -22.07 9.33
CA GLY A 57 -3.56 -23.12 10.03
C GLY A 57 -4.87 -23.55 9.35
N SER A 58 -5.28 -22.94 8.24
CA SER A 58 -6.39 -23.46 7.43
C SER A 58 -5.95 -24.71 6.65
N SER A 59 -6.71 -25.80 6.75
CA SER A 59 -6.49 -27.04 5.97
C SER A 59 -6.71 -26.85 4.47
N GLU A 60 -7.40 -25.77 4.11
CA GLU A 60 -7.56 -25.32 2.74
C GLU A 60 -6.19 -24.87 2.23
N ARG A 61 -5.62 -25.64 1.29
CA ARG A 61 -4.66 -25.11 0.31
C ARG A 61 -5.41 -24.08 -0.54
N HIS A 62 -5.85 -22.99 0.06
CA HIS A 62 -6.10 -21.81 -0.72
C HIS A 62 -4.76 -21.50 -1.34
N HIS A 63 -4.70 -21.68 -2.65
CA HIS A 63 -3.85 -20.88 -3.50
C HIS A 63 -4.14 -19.44 -3.08
N ALA A 64 -3.44 -18.93 -2.07
CA ALA A 64 -3.26 -17.51 -1.90
C ALA A 64 -2.81 -17.10 -3.30
N ARG A 65 -3.72 -16.53 -4.09
CA ARG A 65 -3.30 -15.81 -5.27
C ARG A 65 -2.40 -14.76 -4.67
N SER A 66 -1.11 -14.94 -4.92
CA SER A 66 -0.01 -14.44 -4.11
C SER A 66 0.12 -12.92 -4.16
N ASP A 67 -0.85 -12.27 -4.79
CA ASP A 67 -0.91 -10.90 -5.23
C ASP A 67 -2.06 -10.12 -4.57
N GLN A 68 -2.87 -10.70 -3.67
CA GLN A 68 -3.89 -9.93 -2.96
C GLN A 68 -3.45 -9.51 -1.55
N LEU A 69 -3.33 -8.20 -1.34
CA LEU A 69 -3.51 -7.54 -0.03
C LEU A 69 -4.96 -7.05 0.05
N TRP A 70 -5.62 -6.85 1.19
CA TRP A 70 -5.31 -7.20 2.58
C TRP A 70 -6.25 -8.31 3.03
N TYR A 71 -5.99 -8.90 4.20
CA TYR A 71 -6.86 -9.88 4.85
C TYR A 71 -7.20 -9.40 6.26
N GLU A 72 -8.42 -9.67 6.70
CA GLU A 72 -8.83 -9.42 8.08
C GLU A 72 -8.02 -10.34 9.02
N PRO A 73 -7.23 -9.78 9.96
CA PRO A 73 -6.41 -10.57 10.86
C PRO A 73 -7.26 -11.54 11.70
N GLY A 74 -6.80 -12.79 11.80
CA GLY A 74 -7.46 -13.82 12.61
C GLY A 74 -8.70 -14.47 11.99
N SER A 75 -9.29 -13.91 10.93
CA SER A 75 -10.44 -14.53 10.23
C SER A 75 -10.04 -15.20 8.91
N GLY A 76 -8.93 -14.79 8.29
CA GLY A 76 -8.49 -15.30 6.99
C GLY A 76 -9.35 -14.82 5.83
N ARG A 77 -10.27 -13.87 6.05
CA ARG A 77 -11.18 -13.34 5.01
C ARG A 77 -10.49 -12.22 4.23
N PRO A 78 -10.68 -12.14 2.89
CA PRO A 78 -10.23 -10.99 2.12
C PRO A 78 -10.86 -9.70 2.66
N TRP A 79 -10.03 -8.67 2.78
CA TRP A 79 -10.46 -7.33 3.17
C TRP A 79 -11.14 -6.63 1.98
N SER A 80 -12.35 -6.12 2.19
CA SER A 80 -13.15 -5.44 1.14
C SER A 80 -13.23 -3.91 1.31
N GLY A 81 -12.62 -3.36 2.37
CA GLY A 81 -12.63 -1.92 2.66
C GLY A 81 -11.47 -1.14 2.03
N ALA A 82 -11.37 0.15 2.36
CA ALA A 82 -10.20 0.96 2.05
C ALA A 82 -8.94 0.41 2.73
N CYS A 83 -7.74 0.80 2.27
CA CYS A 83 -6.47 0.36 2.87
C CYS A 83 -6.51 0.44 4.42
N PRO A 84 -6.22 -0.65 5.16
CA PRO A 84 -6.30 -0.66 6.63
C PRO A 84 -5.27 0.25 7.30
N TRP A 85 -4.29 0.73 6.54
CA TRP A 85 -3.23 1.62 7.00
C TRP A 85 -3.48 3.10 6.64
N VAL A 86 -4.56 3.42 5.92
CA VAL A 86 -4.89 4.82 5.60
C VAL A 86 -5.60 5.47 6.78
N ARG A 87 -5.20 6.70 7.09
CA ARG A 87 -5.88 7.54 8.09
C ARG A 87 -6.10 8.92 7.51
N GLU A 88 -7.19 9.55 7.90
CA GLU A 88 -7.49 10.95 7.60
C GLU A 88 -7.46 11.75 8.91
N PRO A 89 -6.27 12.11 9.44
CA PRO A 89 -6.17 12.81 10.72
C PRO A 89 -6.91 14.15 10.74
N VAL A 90 -7.00 14.82 9.59
CA VAL A 90 -7.84 15.99 9.37
C VAL A 90 -8.51 15.89 8.01
N PRO A 91 -9.70 16.50 7.82
CA PRO A 91 -10.43 16.41 6.56
C PRO A 91 -9.56 16.82 5.36
N GLY A 92 -9.51 15.96 4.34
CA GLY A 92 -8.76 16.14 3.11
C GLY A 92 -7.25 15.88 3.20
N ARG A 93 -6.70 15.49 4.37
CA ARG A 93 -5.29 15.11 4.51
C ARG A 93 -5.17 13.68 4.98
N PHE A 94 -4.45 12.88 4.20
CA PHE A 94 -4.31 11.45 4.44
C PHE A 94 -2.87 11.07 4.79
N GLU A 95 -2.75 10.11 5.71
CA GLU A 95 -1.50 9.51 6.13
C GLU A 95 -1.52 8.00 5.90
N CYS A 96 -0.37 7.47 5.48
CA CYS A 96 -0.14 6.03 5.42
C CYS A 96 0.60 5.60 6.68
N GLY A 97 -0.04 4.79 7.53
CA GLY A 97 0.55 4.27 8.77
C GLY A 97 1.78 3.38 8.55
N ILE A 98 1.97 2.89 7.33
CA ILE A 98 3.11 2.03 6.94
C ILE A 98 3.99 2.70 5.89
N TYR A 99 3.99 4.03 5.78
CA TYR A 99 4.71 4.77 4.73
C TYR A 99 6.14 4.27 4.38
N PRO A 100 7.05 4.03 5.35
CA PRO A 100 8.39 3.49 5.06
C PRO A 100 8.39 2.01 4.65
N LEU A 101 7.37 1.26 5.06
CA LEU A 101 7.20 -0.17 4.83
C LEU A 101 6.13 -0.47 3.78
N ARG A 102 5.74 0.53 2.98
CA ARG A 102 4.76 0.35 1.89
C ARG A 102 5.17 -0.82 0.99
N PRO A 103 4.21 -1.61 0.49
CA PRO A 103 4.44 -2.55 -0.60
C PRO A 103 5.11 -1.87 -1.79
N ASP A 104 5.88 -2.59 -2.60
CA ASP A 104 6.51 -2.04 -3.81
C ASP A 104 5.46 -1.41 -4.73
N ALA A 105 4.34 -2.10 -4.97
CA ALA A 105 3.24 -1.59 -5.77
C ALA A 105 2.66 -0.25 -5.23
N CYS A 106 2.64 -0.06 -3.91
CA CYS A 106 2.21 1.19 -3.28
C CYS A 106 3.26 2.32 -3.39
N ARG A 107 4.53 1.99 -3.63
CA ARG A 107 5.61 2.97 -3.84
C ARG A 107 5.68 3.41 -5.30
N GLU A 108 5.36 2.51 -6.22
CA GLU A 108 5.29 2.78 -7.65
C GLU A 108 4.06 3.59 -8.05
N PHE A 109 3.03 3.65 -7.20
CA PHE A 109 1.82 4.39 -7.49
C PHE A 109 1.93 5.89 -7.17
N PRO A 110 1.49 6.80 -8.06
CA PRO A 110 0.92 6.53 -9.39
C PRO A 110 1.99 6.08 -10.39
N SER A 111 1.70 5.02 -11.14
CA SER A 111 2.67 4.39 -12.05
C SER A 111 2.81 5.08 -13.41
N PHE A 112 1.93 6.04 -13.70
CA PHE A 112 1.91 6.78 -14.95
C PHE A 112 2.26 8.25 -14.72
N HIS A 113 3.18 8.77 -15.54
CA HIS A 113 3.67 10.15 -15.43
C HIS A 113 2.52 11.17 -15.55
N GLU A 114 1.53 10.91 -16.39
CA GLU A 114 0.36 11.77 -16.58
C GLU A 114 -0.46 11.88 -15.29
N GLN A 115 -0.64 10.77 -14.57
CA GLN A 115 -1.36 10.75 -13.29
C GLN A 115 -0.57 11.48 -12.19
N VAL A 116 0.76 11.34 -12.19
CA VAL A 116 1.65 12.07 -11.29
C VAL A 116 1.53 13.57 -11.53
N VAL A 117 1.70 14.03 -12.77
CA VAL A 117 1.60 15.45 -13.11
C VAL A 117 0.22 15.99 -12.73
N ARG A 118 -0.84 15.28 -13.10
CA ARG A 118 -2.22 15.72 -12.85
C ARG A 118 -2.60 15.79 -11.37
N PHE A 119 -2.13 14.85 -10.54
CA PHE A 119 -2.65 14.70 -9.18
C PHE A 119 -1.65 15.03 -8.06
N CYS A 120 -0.35 14.95 -8.33
CA CYS A 120 0.68 15.10 -7.33
C CYS A 120 1.43 16.43 -7.45
N VAL A 121 1.43 17.07 -8.62
CA VAL A 121 2.10 18.36 -8.86
C VAL A 121 1.12 19.53 -8.74
N PRO A 122 1.38 20.53 -7.88
CA PRO A 122 0.57 21.74 -7.83
C PRO A 122 0.53 22.45 -9.19
N GLY A 123 -0.66 22.71 -9.73
CA GLY A 123 -0.83 23.33 -11.05
C GLY A 123 -0.63 22.40 -12.25
N GLY A 124 -0.61 21.08 -12.02
CA GLY A 124 -0.64 20.09 -13.11
C GLY A 124 -1.82 20.31 -14.05
N ILE A 125 -1.53 20.32 -15.35
CA ILE A 125 -2.51 20.59 -16.41
C ILE A 125 -3.33 19.32 -16.65
N ASP A 126 -4.66 19.43 -16.74
CA ASP A 126 -5.49 18.37 -17.33
C ASP A 126 -5.12 18.29 -18.83
N ILE A 127 -4.41 17.24 -19.24
CA ILE A 127 -4.04 17.01 -20.65
C ILE A 127 -5.18 16.43 -21.51
N ASP A 128 -6.42 16.55 -21.04
CA ASP A 128 -7.62 16.13 -21.75
C ASP A 128 -8.43 17.38 -22.15
N GLU A 129 -7.98 18.11 -23.19
CA GLU A 129 -8.79 19.04 -23.98
C GLU A 129 -8.49 18.88 -25.49
#